data_AF-A0A936FWY2-F1
#
_entry.id   AF-A0A936FWY2-F1
#
_cell.length_a   1.000
_cell.length_b   1.000
_cell.length_c   1.000
_cell.angle_alpha   90.00
_cell.angle_beta   90.00
_cell.angle_gamma   90.00
#
_symmetry.space_group_name_H-M   'P 1'
#
loop_
_entity.id
_entity.type
_entity.pdbx_description
1 polymer ?
#
loop_
_entity_poly.entity_id
_entity_poly.type
_entity_poly.pdbx_seq_one_letter_code
_entity_poly.pdbx_strand_id
1 'polypeptide(L)'
;MKRIHKEYPRLKIMAVTTYNDMGFLTQMIKNGANGYLLKSANIEDIQDAIKVVMSGGTYIDRQLGTVDSDFMSSKVNKNVPFITSREKEVLELISKGMKNQEIANQLLLASQQ
;
A
#
# COMPACT_ATOMS: atom_id res chain seq x y z
N MET A 1 -7.62 0.64 6.68
CA MET A 1 -8.50 -0.38 7.31
C MET A 1 -9.30 0.16 8.52
N LYS A 2 -9.51 1.48 8.63
CA LYS A 2 -10.18 2.13 9.77
C LYS A 2 -11.60 1.64 10.04
N ARG A 3 -12.39 1.43 8.99
CA ARG A 3 -13.80 0.98 9.11
C ARG A 3 -13.89 -0.42 9.71
N ILE A 4 -13.07 -1.34 9.21
CA ILE A 4 -12.99 -2.74 9.68
C ILE A 4 -12.53 -2.78 11.15
N HIS A 5 -11.49 -2.04 11.51
CA HIS A 5 -11.00 -2.00 12.90
C HIS A 5 -12.02 -1.43 13.89
N LYS A 6 -12.87 -0.49 13.45
CA LYS A 6 -13.94 0.07 14.29
C LYS A 6 -15.00 -0.98 14.63
N GLU A 7 -15.31 -1.86 13.68
CA GLU A 7 -16.35 -2.88 13.81
C GLU A 7 -15.81 -4.19 14.41
N TYR A 8 -14.54 -4.52 14.14
CA TYR A 8 -13.86 -5.74 14.61
C TYR A 8 -12.48 -5.40 15.21
N PRO A 9 -12.40 -4.90 16.45
CA PRO A 9 -11.15 -4.42 17.04
C PRO A 9 -10.08 -5.50 17.25
N ARG A 10 -10.51 -6.77 17.32
CA ARG A 10 -9.62 -7.93 17.50
C ARG A 10 -9.24 -8.62 16.19
N LEU A 11 -9.83 -8.21 15.06
CA LEU A 11 -9.53 -8.82 13.77
C LEU A 11 -8.11 -8.49 13.36
N LYS A 12 -7.36 -9.54 13.01
CA LYS A 12 -6.04 -9.40 12.42
C LYS A 12 -6.14 -9.39 10.90
N ILE A 13 -5.43 -8.48 10.26
CA ILE A 13 -5.47 -8.30 8.81
C ILE A 13 -4.09 -8.56 8.21
N MET A 14 -4.04 -9.49 7.25
CA MET A 14 -2.84 -9.83 6.50
C MET A 14 -3.04 -9.44 5.03
N ALA A 15 -2.08 -8.72 4.47
CA ALA A 15 -2.06 -8.39 3.06
C ALA A 15 -1.34 -9.50 2.29
N VAL A 16 -1.99 -10.08 1.28
CA VAL A 16 -1.39 -11.10 0.40
C VAL A 16 -1.42 -10.59 -1.04
N THR A 17 -0.26 -10.49 -1.67
CA THR A 17 -0.15 -9.78 -2.95
C THR A 17 1.02 -10.24 -3.79
N THR A 18 0.95 -10.08 -5.11
CA THR A 18 2.07 -10.32 -6.03
C THR A 18 3.07 -9.15 -6.05
N TYR A 19 2.72 -8.00 -5.47
CA TYR A 19 3.57 -6.81 -5.50
C TYR A 19 4.68 -6.89 -4.44
N ASN A 20 5.92 -6.99 -4.91
CA ASN A 20 7.12 -6.87 -4.09
C ASN A 20 7.61 -5.42 -4.10
N ASP A 21 6.85 -4.52 -3.47
CA ASP A 21 7.09 -3.08 -3.47
C ASP A 21 7.04 -2.50 -2.05
N MET A 22 8.09 -1.77 -1.67
CA MET A 22 8.23 -1.18 -0.34
C MET A 22 7.22 -0.08 -0.03
N GLY A 23 6.79 0.69 -1.05
CA GLY A 23 5.77 1.71 -0.90
C GLY A 23 4.42 1.09 -0.52
N PHE A 24 4.04 0.01 -1.21
CA PHE A 24 2.83 -0.75 -0.90
C PHE A 24 2.88 -1.37 0.51
N LEU A 25 4.00 -2.02 0.86
CA LEU A 25 4.22 -2.54 2.22
C LEU A 25 3.98 -1.46 3.27
N THR A 26 4.68 -0.32 3.13
CA THR A 26 4.59 0.81 4.06
C THR A 26 3.15 1.29 4.20
N GLN A 27 2.45 1.45 3.08
CA GLN A 27 1.09 1.96 3.07
C GLN A 27 0.10 0.98 3.72
N MET A 28 0.28 -0.33 3.53
CA MET A 28 -0.58 -1.35 4.13
C MET A 28 -0.40 -1.41 5.65
N ILE A 29 0.84 -1.44 6.14
CA ILE A 29 1.14 -1.41 7.58
C ILE A 29 0.58 -0.14 8.22
N LYS A 30 0.82 1.04 7.62
CA LYS A 30 0.24 2.32 8.09
C LYS A 30 -1.29 2.32 8.17
N ASN A 31 -1.95 1.57 7.29
CA ASN A 31 -3.40 1.48 7.24
C ASN A 31 -4.01 0.49 8.23
N GLY A 32 -3.18 -0.20 9.02
CA GLY A 32 -3.58 -1.13 10.07
C GLY A 32 -3.39 -2.60 9.72
N ALA A 33 -2.62 -2.95 8.68
CA ALA A 33 -2.28 -4.35 8.43
C ALA A 33 -1.34 -4.87 9.53
N ASN A 34 -1.55 -6.10 9.97
CA ASN A 34 -0.69 -6.80 10.91
C ASN A 34 0.39 -7.62 10.21
N GLY A 35 0.30 -7.80 8.89
CA GLY A 35 1.38 -8.45 8.15
C GLY A 35 1.22 -8.31 6.65
N TYR A 36 2.29 -8.64 5.93
CA TYR A 36 2.40 -8.57 4.49
C TYR A 36 3.14 -9.80 3.97
N LEU A 37 2.53 -10.49 3.02
CA LEU A 37 3.01 -11.76 2.48
C LEU A 37 2.93 -11.73 0.95
N LEU A 38 3.96 -12.23 0.27
CA LEU A 38 3.90 -12.35 -1.18
C LEU A 38 3.06 -13.56 -1.56
N LYS A 39 2.29 -13.46 -2.65
CA LYS A 39 1.44 -14.56 -3.13
C LYS A 39 2.25 -15.78 -3.61
N SER A 40 3.57 -15.62 -3.75
CA SER A 40 4.56 -16.67 -4.02
C SER A 40 5.05 -17.40 -2.76
N ALA A 41 4.66 -16.97 -1.57
CA ALA A 41 5.06 -17.60 -0.32
C ALA A 41 4.58 -19.06 -0.26
N ASN A 42 5.40 -19.90 0.36
CA ASN A 42 5.07 -21.30 0.57
C ASN A 42 4.08 -21.45 1.75
N ILE A 43 3.62 -22.68 1.98
CA ILE A 43 2.64 -22.98 3.04
C ILE A 43 3.24 -22.72 4.42
N GLU A 44 4.53 -23.02 4.60
CA GLU A 44 5.25 -22.83 5.86
C GLU A 44 5.30 -21.34 6.26
N ASP A 45 5.61 -20.46 5.32
CA ASP A 45 5.65 -19.01 5.48
C ASP A 45 4.27 -18.46 5.86
N ILE A 46 3.20 -18.99 5.25
CA ILE A 46 1.82 -18.60 5.61
C ILE A 46 1.49 -19.02 7.05
N GLN A 47 1.85 -20.25 7.45
CA GLN A 47 1.61 -20.73 8.80
C GLN A 47 2.35 -19.88 9.84
N ASP A 48 3.61 -19.56 9.56
CA ASP A 48 4.42 -18.73 10.45
C ASP A 48 3.91 -17.30 10.51
N ALA A 49 3.49 -16.73 9.38
CA ALA A 49 2.84 -15.43 9.35
C ALA A 49 1.60 -15.37 10.23
N ILE A 50 0.74 -16.40 10.16
CA ILE A 50 -0.46 -16.49 11.01
C ILE A 50 -0.07 -16.55 12.49
N LYS A 51 0.88 -17.40 12.88
CA LYS A 51 1.34 -17.52 14.28
C LYS A 51 1.85 -16.19 14.82
N VAL A 52 2.71 -15.50 14.06
CA VAL A 52 3.30 -14.21 14.44
C VAL A 52 2.23 -13.13 14.59
N VAL A 53 1.30 -13.04 13.65
CA VAL A 53 0.24 -12.02 13.70
C VAL A 53 -0.74 -12.27 14.84
N MET A 54 -1.03 -13.54 15.12
CA MET A 54 -1.92 -13.92 16.22
C MET A 54 -1.29 -13.70 17.60
N SER A 55 0.04 -13.79 17.73
CA SER A 55 0.75 -13.44 18.97
C SER A 55 0.89 -11.92 19.19
N GLY A 56 0.40 -11.11 18.25
CA GLY A 56 0.44 -9.65 18.32
C GLY A 56 1.67 -9.03 17.64
N GLY A 57 2.53 -9.84 17.04
CA GLY A 57 3.64 -9.39 16.20
C GLY A 57 3.18 -8.94 14.81
N THR A 58 4.16 -8.44 14.05
CA THR A 58 3.99 -8.12 12.63
C THR A 58 4.84 -9.06 11.80
N TYR A 59 4.25 -9.67 10.76
CA TYR A 59 4.98 -10.51 9.81
C TYR A 59 5.22 -9.77 8.50
N ILE A 60 6.44 -9.81 8.00
CA ILE A 60 6.79 -9.31 6.67
C ILE A 60 7.57 -10.39 5.96
N ASP A 61 7.16 -10.69 4.72
CA ASP A 61 7.83 -11.64 3.86
C ASP A 61 9.33 -11.35 3.75
N ARG A 62 10.16 -12.38 3.92
CA ARG A 62 11.62 -12.25 3.90
C ARG A 62 12.15 -11.79 2.55
N GLN A 63 11.40 -12.03 1.47
CA GLN A 63 11.76 -11.62 0.11
C GLN A 63 11.66 -10.10 -0.10
N LEU A 64 11.01 -9.37 0.80
CA LEU A 64 11.00 -7.90 0.78
C LEU A 64 12.33 -7.31 1.28
N GLY A 65 13.28 -8.13 1.76
CA GLY A 65 14.57 -7.65 2.26
C GLY A 65 14.55 -7.22 3.73
N THR A 66 15.67 -6.69 4.23
CA THR A 66 15.78 -6.21 5.61
C THR A 66 14.96 -4.96 5.78
N VAL A 67 13.72 -5.15 6.24
CA VAL A 67 12.93 -4.07 6.81
C VAL A 67 13.58 -3.71 8.14
N ASP A 68 14.38 -2.65 8.15
CA ASP A 68 15.12 -2.23 9.34
C ASP A 68 14.19 -2.06 10.54
N SER A 69 14.74 -2.26 11.74
CA SER A 69 14.02 -2.01 13.00
C SER A 69 13.45 -0.59 13.09
N ASP A 70 14.08 0.37 12.42
CA ASP A 70 13.58 1.73 12.25
C ASP A 70 12.26 1.78 11.46
N PHE A 71 12.05 0.87 10.53
CA PHE A 71 10.79 0.80 9.78
C PHE A 71 9.60 0.38 10.65
N MET A 72 9.89 -0.43 11.67
CA MET A 72 8.91 -0.94 12.64
C MET A 72 8.70 -0.01 13.83
N SER A 73 9.75 0.72 14.25
CA SER A 73 9.73 1.62 15.42
C SER A 73 9.27 3.02 15.07
N SER A 74 9.61 3.50 13.87
CA SER A 74 9.16 4.79 13.41
C SER A 74 7.81 4.63 12.72
N LYS A 75 6.89 5.54 13.00
CA LYS A 75 5.82 5.88 12.05
C LYS A 75 6.53 6.44 10.81
N VAL A 76 7.15 5.57 10.00
CA VAL A 76 8.14 5.95 8.99
C VAL A 76 7.54 7.00 8.08
N ASN A 77 8.30 8.08 7.94
CA ASN A 77 8.12 9.29 7.16
C ASN A 77 6.96 9.41 6.16
N LYS A 78 6.45 10.65 6.13
CA LYS A 78 5.36 11.19 5.29
C LYS A 78 5.71 11.29 3.80
N ASN A 79 6.67 10.53 3.28
CA ASN A 79 7.06 10.61 1.87
C ASN A 79 6.17 9.72 1.00
N VAL A 80 4.85 9.84 1.16
CA VAL A 80 3.97 9.52 0.04
C VAL A 80 4.23 10.65 -0.96
N PRO A 81 4.70 10.38 -2.19
CA PRO A 81 4.88 11.44 -3.17
C PRO A 81 3.54 12.20 -3.29
N PHE A 82 3.59 13.49 -2.99
CA PHE A 82 2.42 14.33 -3.03
C PHE A 82 2.07 14.52 -4.49
N ILE A 83 1.06 13.78 -4.97
CA ILE A 83 0.52 13.95 -6.31
C ILE A 83 0.01 15.38 -6.38
N THR A 84 0.60 16.17 -7.26
CA THR A 84 0.18 17.55 -7.49
C THR A 84 -1.27 17.58 -8.00
N SER A 85 -1.96 18.71 -7.85
CA SER A 85 -3.31 18.86 -8.39
C SER A 85 -3.38 18.49 -9.87
N ARG A 86 -2.31 18.79 -10.61
CA ARG A 86 -2.20 18.50 -12.04
C ARG A 86 -2.01 17.03 -12.35
N GLU A 87 -1.14 16.34 -11.63
CA GLU A 87 -0.96 14.89 -11.80
C GLU A 87 -2.24 14.12 -11.41
N LYS A 88 -2.99 14.62 -10.43
CA LYS A 88 -4.28 14.04 -10.04
C LYS A 88 -5.32 14.18 -11.15
N GLU A 89 -5.38 15.35 -11.79
CA GLU A 89 -6.26 15.61 -12.94
C GLU A 89 -5.91 14.67 -14.12
N VAL A 90 -4.62 14.54 -14.44
CA VAL A 90 -4.13 13.60 -15.46
C VAL A 90 -4.57 12.17 -15.13
N LEU A 91 -4.35 11.70 -13.89
CA LEU A 91 -4.75 10.35 -13.47
C LEU A 91 -6.27 10.12 -13.56
N GLU A 92 -7.08 11.14 -13.29
CA GLU A 92 -8.53 11.05 -13.44
C GLU A 92 -8.94 10.88 -14.90
N LEU A 93 -8.33 11.62 -15.82
CA LEU A 93 -8.59 11.49 -17.26
C LEU A 93 -8.12 10.13 -17.81
N ILE A 94 -6.97 9.62 -17.32
CA ILE A 94 -6.50 8.26 -17.64
C ILE A 94 -7.53 7.22 -17.15
N SER A 95 -8.07 7.38 -15.94
CA SER A 95 -9.07 6.45 -15.39
C SER A 95 -10.37 6.41 -16.20
N LYS A 96 -10.64 7.46 -16.99
CA LYS A 96 -11.77 7.56 -17.93
C LYS A 96 -11.46 6.96 -19.31
N GLY A 97 -10.28 6.38 -19.50
CA GLY A 97 -9.86 5.71 -20.74
C GLY A 97 -9.40 6.66 -21.85
N MET A 98 -9.10 7.91 -21.52
CA MET A 98 -8.69 8.91 -22.52
C MET A 98 -7.27 8.64 -23.04
N LYS A 99 -7.05 8.95 -24.32
CA LYS A 99 -5.72 8.85 -24.94
C LYS A 99 -4.85 10.05 -24.56
N ASN A 100 -3.53 9.88 -24.58
CA ASN A 100 -2.56 10.92 -24.23
C ASN A 100 -2.77 12.25 -24.98
N GLN A 101 -3.15 12.21 -26.27
CA GLN A 101 -3.43 13.41 -27.05
C GLN A 101 -4.71 14.14 -26.58
N GLU A 102 -5.75 13.39 -26.20
CA GLU A 102 -7.01 13.95 -25.71
C GLU A 102 -6.83 14.59 -24.33
N ILE A 103 -6.06 13.92 -23.46
CA ILE A 103 -5.65 14.43 -22.15
C ILE A 103 -4.87 15.74 -22.33
N ALA A 104 -3.86 15.76 -23.21
CA ALA A 104 -3.07 16.97 -23.47
C ALA A 104 -3.94 18.15 -23.94
N ASN A 105 -4.88 17.91 -24.86
CA ASN A 105 -5.79 18.94 -25.36
C ASN A 105 -6.71 19.48 -24.26
N GLN A 106 -7.31 18.61 -23.45
CA GLN A 106 -8.20 19.02 -22.36
C GLN A 106 -7.47 19.82 -21.27
N LEU A 107 -6.25 19.39 -20.95
CA LEU A 107 -5.39 20.04 -19.98
C LEU A 107 -4.88 21.41 -20.47
N LEU A 108 -4.60 21.57 -21.77
CA LEU A 108 -4.23 22.84 -22.40
C LEU A 108 -5.38 23.86 -22.37
N LEU A 109 -6.60 23.41 -22.64
CA LEU A 109 -7.80 24.27 -22.57
C LEU A 109 -8.07 24.76 -21.14
N ALA A 110 -7.87 23.90 -20.14
CA ALA A 110 -8.04 24.26 -18.73
C ALA A 110 -7.01 25.28 -18.21
N SER A 111 -5.83 25.37 -18.83
CA SER A 111 -4.79 26.36 -18.46
C SER A 111 -4.98 27.74 -19.08
N GLN A 112 -6.01 27.95 -19.91
CA GLN A 112 -6.33 29.22 -20.57
C GLN A 112 -7.55 29.95 -19.95
N GLN A 113 -8.04 29.50 -18.79
CA GLN A 113 -9.11 30.14 -18.02
C GLN A 113 -8.64 30.60 -16.64
#